data_AF-A0A4V6E4K9-F1
#
_entry.id   AF-A0A4V6E4K9-F1
#
_cell.length_a   1.000
_cell.length_b   1.000
_cell.length_c   1.000
_cell.angle_alpha   90.00
_cell.angle_beta   90.00
_cell.angle_gamma   90.00
#
_symmetry.space_group_name_H-M   'P 1'
#
loop_
_entity.id
_entity.type
_entity.pdbx_description
1 polymer ?
#
loop_
_entity_poly.entity_id
_entity_poly.type
_entity_poly.pdbx_seq_one_letter_code
_entity_poly.pdbx_strand_id
1 'polypeptide(L)'
;MAPRALLGTGRSPNRALRAVGVAFVAASFLVAFPWEPIRTAWRYPIWAVLVAVGLASAGYAGRHRGGLLAGWGATFLAAIWVFVVPPLAAVVRGATLDDGGYAVPRPSTVALGPRAELLTGLRIGPVVALAVALTLGSAAYALGAAVRRRPDRF
;
A
#
# COMPACT_ATOMS: atom_id res chain seq x y z
N MET A 1 29.34 5.33 -5.18
CA MET A 1 28.31 6.21 -5.79
C MET A 1 26.86 5.88 -5.39
N ALA A 2 26.55 4.74 -4.75
CA ALA A 2 25.18 4.28 -4.44
C ALA A 2 24.37 4.99 -3.30
N PRO A 3 24.96 5.55 -2.21
CA PRO A 3 24.17 5.90 -1.02
C PRO A 3 23.19 7.07 -1.25
N ARG A 4 23.53 7.99 -2.17
CA ARG A 4 22.69 9.16 -2.49
C ARG A 4 21.44 8.81 -3.29
N ALA A 5 21.49 7.76 -4.11
CA ALA A 5 20.32 7.29 -4.87
C ALA A 5 19.35 6.49 -3.98
N LEU A 6 19.88 5.80 -2.98
CA LEU A 6 19.11 4.99 -2.04
C LEU A 6 18.39 5.86 -0.99
N LEU A 7 19.12 6.80 -0.38
CA LEU A 7 18.65 7.64 0.72
C LEU A 7 18.04 8.98 0.25
N GLY A 8 18.37 9.42 -0.95
CA GLY A 8 17.98 10.75 -1.45
C GLY A 8 18.86 11.87 -0.88
N THR A 9 18.63 13.10 -1.34
CA THR A 9 19.47 14.27 -0.99
C THR A 9 18.65 15.44 -0.42
N GLY A 10 17.51 15.20 0.24
CA GLY A 10 16.66 16.28 0.76
C GLY A 10 15.46 15.82 1.60
N ARG A 11 14.50 16.74 1.86
CA ARG A 11 13.28 16.50 2.68
C ARG A 11 12.13 15.79 1.95
N SER A 12 12.25 15.52 0.65
CA SER A 12 11.22 14.82 -0.13
C SER A 12 10.91 13.35 0.26
N PRO A 13 11.84 12.54 0.84
CA PRO A 13 11.53 11.20 1.33
C PRO A 13 10.43 11.21 2.39
N ASN A 14 10.50 12.15 3.33
CA ASN A 14 9.53 12.28 4.43
C ASN A 14 8.15 12.71 3.94
N ARG A 15 8.05 13.52 2.87
CA ARG A 15 6.75 13.92 2.32
C ARG A 15 6.04 12.77 1.63
N ALA A 16 6.78 11.99 0.84
CA ALA A 16 6.24 10.81 0.16
C ALA A 16 5.71 9.77 1.16
N LEU A 17 6.51 9.45 2.18
CA LEU A 17 6.10 8.52 3.24
C LEU A 17 4.92 9.07 4.07
N ARG A 18 4.91 10.36 4.40
CA ARG A 18 3.78 10.99 5.11
C ARG A 18 2.48 10.94 4.31
N ALA A 19 2.53 11.24 3.01
CA ALA A 19 1.34 11.21 2.16
C ALA A 19 0.71 9.81 2.13
N VAL A 20 1.52 8.77 1.91
CA VAL A 20 1.04 7.38 1.96
C VAL A 20 0.57 7.01 3.36
N GLY A 21 1.30 7.40 4.41
CA GLY A 21 0.89 7.14 5.79
C GLY A 21 -0.48 7.74 6.12
N VAL A 22 -0.75 8.98 5.71
CA VAL A 22 -2.06 9.63 5.88
C VAL A 22 -3.14 8.90 5.08
N ALA A 23 -2.87 8.54 3.82
CA ALA A 23 -3.81 7.80 3.00
C ALA A 23 -4.11 6.40 3.59
N PHE A 24 -3.08 5.70 4.07
CA PHE A 24 -3.20 4.41 4.73
C PHE A 24 -4.07 4.50 5.98
N VAL A 25 -3.85 5.52 6.83
CA VAL A 25 -4.64 5.75 8.03
C VAL A 25 -6.09 6.07 7.66
N ALA A 26 -6.33 6.99 6.73
CA ALA A 26 -7.67 7.34 6.27
C ALA A 26 -8.43 6.13 5.71
N ALA A 27 -7.78 5.32 4.85
CA ALA A 27 -8.32 4.07 4.35
C ALA A 27 -8.64 3.07 5.47
N SER A 28 -7.76 2.99 6.48
CA SER A 28 -7.97 2.13 7.65
C SER A 28 -9.20 2.56 8.46
N PHE A 29 -9.41 3.86 8.66
CA PHE A 29 -10.61 4.40 9.30
C PHE A 29 -11.88 4.03 8.52
N LEU A 30 -11.86 4.15 7.19
CA LEU A 30 -13.01 3.80 6.34
C LEU A 30 -13.42 2.33 6.44
N VAL A 31 -12.48 1.43 6.75
CA VAL A 31 -12.77 0.00 6.92
C VAL A 31 -13.05 -0.39 8.37
N ALA A 32 -12.44 0.32 9.33
CA ALA A 32 -12.59 0.05 10.75
C ALA A 32 -13.94 0.56 11.29
N PHE A 33 -14.45 1.69 10.80
CA PHE A 33 -15.70 2.28 11.29
C PHE A 33 -16.93 1.80 10.50
N PRO A 34 -18.03 1.44 11.19
CA PRO A 34 -19.19 0.79 10.57
C PRO A 34 -20.18 1.84 10.04
N TRP A 35 -19.85 2.50 8.93
CA TRP A 35 -20.84 3.29 8.19
C TRP A 35 -21.47 2.41 7.09
N GLU A 36 -22.53 1.66 7.43
CA GLU A 36 -23.46 1.02 6.48
C GLU A 36 -22.83 0.03 5.43
N PRO A 37 -23.57 -0.61 4.48
CA PRO A 37 -23.20 -1.90 3.86
C PRO A 37 -22.15 -1.80 2.73
N ILE A 38 -21.18 -0.90 2.88
CA ILE A 38 -20.02 -0.68 1.99
C ILE A 38 -19.00 -1.84 2.02
N ARG A 39 -19.28 -2.89 2.83
CA ARG A 39 -18.30 -3.85 3.38
C ARG A 39 -17.49 -4.66 2.36
N THR A 40 -17.94 -4.83 1.12
CA THR A 40 -17.27 -5.67 0.11
C THR A 40 -16.79 -4.91 -1.12
N ALA A 41 -17.69 -4.15 -1.76
CA ALA A 41 -17.42 -3.57 -3.07
C ALA A 41 -16.30 -2.51 -3.05
N TRP A 42 -16.13 -1.79 -1.95
CA TRP A 42 -15.21 -0.64 -1.89
C TRP A 42 -13.79 -0.99 -1.45
N ARG A 43 -13.54 -2.19 -0.93
CA ARG A 43 -12.20 -2.59 -0.45
C ARG A 43 -11.15 -2.63 -1.57
N TYR A 44 -11.48 -3.18 -2.74
CA TYR A 44 -10.56 -3.20 -3.90
C TYR A 44 -10.34 -1.81 -4.51
N PRO A 45 -11.37 -0.96 -4.70
CA PRO A 45 -11.17 0.43 -5.04
C PRO A 45 -10.26 1.18 -4.06
N ILE A 46 -10.48 1.04 -2.75
CA ILE A 46 -9.63 1.68 -1.72
C ILE A 46 -8.20 1.18 -1.83
N TRP A 47 -7.99 -0.13 -1.97
CA TRP A 47 -6.65 -0.69 -2.13
C TRP A 47 -5.99 -0.24 -3.43
N ALA A 48 -6.70 -0.22 -4.56
CA ALA A 48 -6.19 0.28 -5.83
C ALA A 48 -5.77 1.75 -5.73
N VAL A 49 -6.57 2.58 -5.03
CA VAL A 49 -6.21 3.97 -4.73
C VAL A 49 -4.96 4.05 -3.87
N LEU A 50 -4.83 3.23 -2.81
CA LEU A 50 -3.62 3.20 -1.99
C LEU A 50 -2.39 2.83 -2.82
N VAL A 51 -2.47 1.78 -3.65
CA VAL A 51 -1.38 1.37 -4.54
C VAL A 51 -1.03 2.49 -5.51
N ALA A 52 -2.02 3.15 -6.12
CA ALA A 52 -1.79 4.29 -6.99
C ALA A 52 -1.07 5.44 -6.25
N VAL A 53 -1.48 5.76 -5.03
CA VAL A 53 -0.83 6.77 -4.18
C VAL A 53 0.61 6.36 -3.81
N GLY A 54 0.84 5.08 -3.52
CA GLY A 54 2.16 4.53 -3.25
C GLY A 54 3.11 4.65 -4.45
N LEU A 55 2.64 4.26 -5.64
CA LEU A 55 3.40 4.36 -6.89
C LEU A 55 3.65 5.82 -7.29
N ALA A 56 2.65 6.69 -7.17
CA ALA A 56 2.80 8.12 -7.40
C ALA A 56 3.86 8.72 -6.46
N SER A 57 3.88 8.29 -5.19
CA SER A 57 4.88 8.71 -4.21
C SER A 57 6.29 8.21 -4.55
N ALA A 58 6.42 6.98 -5.06
CA ALA A 58 7.69 6.44 -5.55
C ALA A 58 8.20 7.20 -6.79
N GLY A 59 7.33 7.51 -7.75
CA GLY A 59 7.66 8.35 -8.90
C GLY A 59 8.03 9.78 -8.50
N TYR A 60 7.32 10.37 -7.54
CA TYR A 60 7.64 11.67 -6.96
C TYR A 60 9.02 11.66 -6.30
N ALA A 61 9.35 10.63 -5.52
CA ALA A 61 10.68 10.45 -4.94
C ALA A 61 11.77 10.36 -6.04
N GLY A 62 11.52 9.62 -7.12
CA GLY A 62 12.39 9.56 -8.30
C GLY A 62 12.62 10.94 -8.93
N ARG A 63 11.55 11.71 -9.14
CA ARG A 63 11.60 13.05 -9.72
C ARG A 63 12.32 14.07 -8.83
N HIS A 64 12.16 13.99 -7.52
CA HIS A 64 12.64 14.99 -6.55
C HIS A 64 13.80 14.53 -5.65
N ARG A 65 14.62 13.57 -6.11
CA ARG A 65 15.81 13.05 -5.37
C ARG A 65 15.47 12.54 -3.96
N GLY A 66 14.28 11.96 -3.78
CA GLY A 66 13.73 11.48 -2.50
C GLY A 66 14.17 10.08 -2.08
N GLY A 67 15.12 9.47 -2.79
CA GLY A 67 15.65 8.17 -2.44
C GLY A 67 14.72 7.01 -2.81
N LEU A 68 15.31 5.91 -3.24
CA LEU A 68 14.58 4.70 -3.62
C LEU A 68 13.87 4.05 -2.41
N LEU A 69 14.48 4.11 -1.22
CA LEU A 69 13.91 3.53 0.00
C LEU A 69 12.57 4.14 0.39
N ALA A 70 12.39 5.45 0.21
CA ALA A 70 11.11 6.09 0.49
C ALA A 70 10.02 5.66 -0.50
N GLY A 71 10.39 5.46 -1.77
CA GLY A 71 9.49 4.91 -2.78
C GLY A 71 9.10 3.46 -2.50
N TRP A 72 10.06 2.63 -2.09
CA TRP A 72 9.78 1.25 -1.67
C TRP A 72 8.91 1.20 -0.42
N GLY A 73 9.23 1.98 0.62
CA GLY A 73 8.44 2.04 1.85
C GLY A 73 7.01 2.51 1.60
N ALA A 74 6.84 3.55 0.76
CA ALA A 74 5.53 4.02 0.30
C ALA A 74 4.73 2.92 -0.42
N THR A 75 5.35 2.25 -1.40
CA THR A 75 4.67 1.21 -2.19
C THR A 75 4.36 -0.02 -1.33
N PHE A 76 5.28 -0.40 -0.45
CA PHE A 76 5.11 -1.51 0.49
C PHE A 76 3.94 -1.24 1.44
N LEU A 77 3.90 -0.06 2.06
CA LEU A 77 2.85 0.32 3.00
C LEU A 77 1.47 0.32 2.32
N ALA A 78 1.39 0.84 1.09
CA ALA A 78 0.17 0.76 0.29
C ALA A 78 -0.25 -0.69 -0.02
N ALA A 79 0.70 -1.52 -0.45
CA ALA A 79 0.42 -2.89 -0.86
C ALA A 79 0.04 -3.79 0.31
N ILE A 80 0.71 -3.67 1.48
CA ILE A 80 0.47 -4.52 2.65
C ILE A 80 -0.90 -4.28 3.29
N TRP A 81 -1.50 -3.10 3.06
CA TRP A 81 -2.75 -2.69 3.69
C TRP A 81 -3.86 -3.74 3.55
N VAL A 82 -4.07 -4.30 2.34
CA VAL A 82 -5.16 -5.25 2.07
C VAL A 82 -4.99 -6.58 2.82
N PHE A 83 -3.76 -6.96 3.12
CA PHE A 83 -3.44 -8.23 3.78
C PHE A 83 -3.59 -8.15 5.31
N VAL A 84 -3.54 -6.95 5.89
CA VAL A 84 -3.47 -6.78 7.35
C VAL A 84 -4.68 -6.04 7.89
N VAL A 85 -5.04 -4.89 7.31
CA VAL A 85 -6.03 -3.98 7.91
C VAL A 85 -7.45 -4.54 7.82
N PRO A 86 -7.95 -4.99 6.66
CA PRO A 86 -9.28 -5.58 6.58
C PRO A 86 -9.53 -6.80 7.48
N PRO A 87 -8.63 -7.81 7.56
CA PRO A 87 -8.83 -8.96 8.45
C PRO A 87 -8.61 -8.60 9.93
N LEU A 88 -7.71 -7.66 10.25
CA LEU A 88 -7.56 -7.17 11.64
C LEU A 88 -8.83 -6.46 12.12
N ALA A 89 -9.39 -5.55 11.33
CA ALA A 89 -10.64 -4.86 11.65
C ALA A 89 -11.81 -5.83 11.83
N ALA A 90 -11.80 -6.94 11.09
CA ALA A 90 -12.75 -8.03 11.23
C ALA A 90 -12.59 -8.80 12.56
N VAL A 91 -11.37 -9.18 12.93
CA VAL A 91 -11.06 -9.84 14.21
C VAL A 91 -11.46 -8.96 15.39
N VAL A 92 -11.12 -7.67 15.36
CA VAL A 92 -11.44 -6.71 16.44
C VAL A 92 -12.95 -6.54 16.63
N ARG A 93 -13.73 -6.68 15.56
CA ARG A 93 -15.20 -6.61 15.61
C ARG A 93 -15.87 -7.92 16.03
N GLY A 94 -15.10 -8.99 16.27
CA GLY A 94 -15.64 -10.30 16.62
C GLY A 94 -16.47 -10.95 15.53
N ALA A 95 -16.26 -10.57 14.26
CA ALA A 95 -17.05 -11.09 13.15
C ALA A 95 -16.82 -12.60 12.95
N THR A 96 -17.86 -13.34 12.59
CA THR A 96 -17.82 -14.78 12.33
C THR A 96 -17.93 -15.09 10.84
N LEU A 97 -17.64 -16.33 10.45
CA LEU A 97 -17.72 -16.81 9.06
C LEU A 97 -19.15 -16.74 8.47
N ASP A 98 -20.17 -16.89 9.31
CA ASP A 98 -21.59 -16.98 8.92
C ASP A 98 -22.33 -15.64 9.02
N ASP A 99 -21.72 -14.62 9.61
CA ASP A 99 -22.27 -13.28 9.55
C ASP A 99 -22.30 -12.86 8.08
N GLY A 100 -23.47 -12.63 7.48
CA GLY A 100 -23.61 -12.16 6.09
C GLY A 100 -22.87 -10.85 5.76
N GLY A 101 -22.25 -10.20 6.76
CA GLY A 101 -21.29 -9.11 6.61
C GLY A 101 -19.82 -9.54 6.48
N TYR A 102 -19.55 -10.85 6.45
CA TYR A 102 -18.26 -11.54 6.30
C TYR A 102 -18.14 -12.21 4.93
N ALA A 103 -18.70 -11.61 3.89
CA ALA A 103 -18.36 -11.96 2.52
C ALA A 103 -16.95 -11.42 2.23
N VAL A 104 -15.89 -12.09 2.68
CA VAL A 104 -14.54 -11.55 2.54
C VAL A 104 -14.07 -11.62 1.08
N PRO A 105 -13.42 -10.57 0.57
CA PRO A 105 -12.58 -10.68 -0.62
C PRO A 105 -11.33 -11.50 -0.27
N ARG A 106 -11.34 -12.78 -0.65
CA ARG A 106 -10.31 -13.73 -0.27
C ARG A 106 -9.09 -13.64 -1.20
N PRO A 107 -7.86 -13.60 -0.69
CA PRO A 107 -6.67 -13.91 -1.50
C PRO A 107 -6.67 -15.38 -1.95
N SER A 108 -7.33 -16.25 -1.19
CA SER A 108 -7.50 -17.68 -1.47
C SER A 108 -8.97 -18.00 -1.74
N THR A 109 -9.29 -18.77 -2.78
CA THR A 109 -10.66 -19.25 -3.07
C THR A 109 -11.33 -20.02 -1.91
N VAL A 110 -10.57 -20.41 -0.87
CA VAL A 110 -11.03 -21.18 0.31
C VAL A 110 -11.49 -20.26 1.46
N ALA A 111 -12.65 -20.56 2.06
CA ALA A 111 -13.25 -19.79 3.14
C ALA A 111 -12.43 -19.95 4.43
N LEU A 112 -11.81 -18.89 4.90
CA LEU A 112 -11.07 -18.87 6.16
C LEU A 112 -11.77 -17.92 7.14
N GLY A 113 -11.75 -18.27 8.43
CA GLY A 113 -12.21 -17.37 9.47
C GLY A 113 -11.29 -16.13 9.58
N PRO A 114 -11.78 -15.00 10.12
CA PRO A 114 -11.03 -13.74 10.22
C PRO A 114 -9.61 -13.86 10.77
N ARG A 115 -9.44 -14.69 11.80
CA ARG A 115 -8.14 -14.94 12.42
C ARG A 115 -7.20 -15.71 11.49
N ALA A 116 -7.71 -16.70 10.76
CA ALA A 116 -6.93 -17.48 9.81
C ALA A 116 -6.53 -16.63 8.59
N GLU A 117 -7.41 -15.73 8.13
CA GLU A 117 -7.09 -14.75 7.10
C GLU A 117 -6.01 -13.77 7.54
N LEU A 118 -6.09 -13.24 8.77
CA LEU A 118 -5.05 -12.37 9.31
C LEU A 118 -3.70 -13.08 9.40
N LEU A 119 -3.67 -14.33 9.90
CA LEU A 119 -2.44 -15.11 9.97
C LEU A 119 -1.84 -15.40 8.58
N THR A 120 -2.70 -15.74 7.62
CA THR A 120 -2.29 -15.95 6.22
C THR A 120 -1.77 -14.65 5.60
N GLY A 121 -2.47 -13.55 5.84
CA GLY A 121 -2.09 -12.21 5.41
C GLY A 121 -0.76 -11.75 6.02
N LEU A 122 -0.50 -12.04 7.30
CA LEU A 122 0.77 -11.76 7.95
C LEU A 122 1.91 -12.66 7.45
N ARG A 123 1.60 -13.89 7.03
CA ARG A 123 2.61 -14.83 6.48
C ARG A 123 3.00 -14.50 5.04
N ILE A 124 2.03 -14.20 4.19
CA ILE A 124 2.23 -14.04 2.74
C ILE A 124 2.29 -12.57 2.33
N GLY A 125 1.48 -11.72 2.97
CA GLY A 125 1.31 -10.31 2.64
C GLY A 125 2.61 -9.50 2.62
N PRO A 126 3.51 -9.61 3.62
CA PRO A 126 4.80 -8.92 3.59
C PRO A 126 5.66 -9.31 2.39
N VAL A 127 5.67 -10.58 2.00
CA VAL A 127 6.45 -11.07 0.86
C VAL A 127 5.89 -10.52 -0.44
N VAL A 128 4.57 -10.57 -0.62
CA VAL A 128 3.90 -10.02 -1.81
C VAL A 128 4.07 -8.50 -1.88
N ALA A 129 3.84 -7.79 -0.77
CA ALA A 129 4.02 -6.34 -0.69
C ALA A 129 5.46 -5.92 -0.98
N LEU A 130 6.45 -6.70 -0.53
CA LEU A 130 7.85 -6.48 -0.84
C LEU A 130 8.14 -6.70 -2.32
N ALA A 131 7.65 -7.79 -2.92
CA ALA A 131 7.80 -8.04 -4.36
C ALA A 131 7.20 -6.89 -5.19
N VAL A 132 6.01 -6.42 -4.83
CA VAL A 132 5.35 -5.27 -5.46
C VAL A 132 6.18 -3.98 -5.29
N ALA A 133 6.69 -3.72 -4.09
CA ALA A 133 7.51 -2.54 -3.82
C ALA A 133 8.82 -2.55 -4.62
N LEU A 134 9.51 -3.69 -4.68
CA LEU A 134 10.77 -3.84 -5.41
C LEU A 134 10.58 -3.79 -6.93
N THR A 135 9.45 -4.27 -7.45
CA THR A 135 9.18 -4.25 -8.90
C THR A 135 8.55 -2.93 -9.32
N LEU A 136 7.28 -2.72 -8.98
CA LEU A 136 6.50 -1.55 -9.39
C LEU A 136 7.02 -0.27 -8.76
N GLY A 137 7.44 -0.31 -7.50
CA GLY A 137 8.03 0.86 -6.83
C GLY A 137 9.35 1.30 -7.47
N SER A 138 10.20 0.36 -7.88
CA SER A 138 11.42 0.66 -8.64
C SER A 138 11.12 1.21 -10.03
N ALA A 139 10.15 0.62 -10.75
CA ALA A 139 9.73 1.10 -12.06
C ALA A 139 9.20 2.53 -11.99
N ALA A 140 8.30 2.83 -11.04
CA ALA A 140 7.77 4.17 -10.82
C ALA A 140 8.88 5.17 -10.47
N TYR A 141 9.80 4.80 -9.57
CA TYR A 141 10.95 5.64 -9.25
C TYR A 141 11.84 5.92 -10.47
N ALA A 142 12.13 4.89 -11.27
CA ALA A 142 12.95 5.02 -12.48
C ALA A 142 12.28 5.96 -13.50
N LEU A 143 10.96 5.82 -13.71
CA LEU A 143 10.18 6.73 -14.56
C LEU A 143 10.27 8.18 -14.07
N GLY A 144 10.08 8.41 -12.77
CA GLY A 144 10.22 9.75 -12.19
C GLY A 144 11.63 10.33 -12.34
N ALA A 145 12.66 9.51 -12.15
CA ALA A 145 14.06 9.90 -12.32
C ALA A 145 14.41 10.18 -13.80
N ALA A 146 13.83 9.44 -14.75
CA ALA A 146 14.00 9.65 -16.17
C ALA A 146 13.38 10.97 -16.64
N VAL A 147 12.18 11.32 -16.14
CA VAL A 147 11.55 12.61 -16.43
C VAL A 147 12.40 13.77 -15.93
N ARG A 148 13.02 13.65 -14.74
CA ARG A 148 13.98 14.66 -14.24
C ARG A 148 15.19 14.84 -15.17
N ARG A 149 15.66 13.75 -15.79
CA ARG A 149 16.84 13.78 -16.65
C ARG A 149 16.57 14.33 -18.04
N ARG A 150 15.30 14.54 -18.45
CA ARG A 150 15.01 15.31 -19.65
C ARG A 150 15.37 16.77 -19.36
N PRO A 151 16.46 17.29 -19.95
CA PRO A 151 16.61 18.73 -20.04
C PRO A 151 15.45 19.22 -20.90
N ASP A 152 15.01 20.45 -20.73
CA ASP A 152 14.08 21.10 -21.64
C ASP A 152 14.59 20.92 -23.08
N ARG A 153 14.02 19.95 -23.79
CA ARG A 153 14.00 19.90 -25.24
C ARG A 153 12.62 20.39 -25.59
N PHE A 154 12.43 21.70 -25.52
CA PHE A 154 11.63 22.57 -26.38
C PHE A 154 11.78 24.00 -25.86
#